data_AF-A0A8B8BZF7-F1
#
_entry.id   AF-A0A8B8BZF7-F1
#
_cell.length_a   1.000
_cell.length_b   1.000
_cell.length_c   1.000
_cell.angle_alpha   90.00
_cell.angle_beta   90.00
_cell.angle_gamma   90.00
#
_symmetry.space_group_name_H-M   'P 1'
#
loop_
_entity.id
_entity.type
_entity.pdbx_description
1 polymer ?
#
loop_
_entity_poly.entity_id
_entity_poly.type
_entity_poly.pdbx_seq_one_letter_code
_entity_poly.pdbx_strand_id
1 'polypeptide(L)'
;MATWSRPRYLILSAFGFIAVGFLFNIIAFSTPNWLEADDRYKLTNGFVKLGLWEACFNHWTYFNDYNGKIYDGCWWIYSYEYKPIFHWINPSWFLSIQVMMTLTMLSEIILLVLIAMFICKSKDGFWKLMSVGVGAIVCGMVTGICILVFGTMSVVNRQWIQNPDKNYLSFSFGLMVMSGFLVLFGGFCAIFSATQYRFDRKKSQEKPRYGGHMIKPAMPNY
;
A
#
# COMPACT_ATOMS: atom_id res chain seq x y z
N MET A 1 -11.67 -36.77 -2.88
CA MET A 1 -10.83 -35.62 -3.27
C MET A 1 -11.67 -34.36 -3.17
N ALA A 2 -11.44 -33.53 -2.15
CA ALA A 2 -12.17 -32.27 -1.99
C ALA A 2 -11.79 -31.33 -3.13
N THR A 3 -12.65 -31.18 -4.13
CA THR A 3 -12.49 -30.19 -5.20
C THR A 3 -12.57 -28.82 -4.54
N TRP A 4 -11.41 -28.20 -4.32
CA TRP A 4 -11.33 -26.82 -3.86
C TRP A 4 -12.15 -25.93 -4.81
N SER A 5 -13.16 -25.24 -4.28
CA SER A 5 -13.98 -24.35 -5.08
C SER A 5 -13.15 -23.14 -5.53
N ARG A 6 -13.13 -22.87 -6.83
CA ARG A 6 -12.51 -21.70 -7.50
C ARG A 6 -12.55 -20.38 -6.67
N PRO A 7 -13.65 -19.99 -6.00
CA PRO A 7 -13.69 -18.76 -5.18
C PRO A 7 -12.68 -18.74 -4.03
N ARG A 8 -12.33 -19.89 -3.42
CA ARG A 8 -11.38 -19.92 -2.30
C ARG A 8 -9.97 -19.53 -2.72
N TYR A 9 -9.55 -19.91 -3.93
CA TYR A 9 -8.25 -19.51 -4.47
C TYR A 9 -8.17 -17.99 -4.70
N LEU A 10 -9.25 -17.38 -5.19
CA LEU A 10 -9.33 -15.93 -5.38
C LEU A 10 -9.26 -15.15 -4.06
N ILE A 11 -9.88 -15.69 -3.00
CA ILE A 11 -9.83 -15.08 -1.67
C ILE A 11 -8.43 -15.18 -1.09
N LEU A 12 -7.79 -16.35 -1.20
CA LEU A 12 -6.41 -16.53 -0.73
C LEU A 12 -5.42 -15.68 -1.54
N SER A 13 -5.60 -15.57 -2.86
CA SER A 13 -4.76 -14.71 -3.68
C SER A 13 -4.94 -13.24 -3.30
N ALA A 14 -6.18 -12.78 -3.09
CA ALA A 14 -6.46 -11.43 -2.61
C ALA A 14 -5.75 -11.14 -1.28
N PHE A 15 -5.86 -12.06 -0.31
CA PHE A 15 -5.17 -11.93 0.97
C PHE A 15 -3.65 -11.89 0.79
N GLY A 16 -3.09 -12.79 -0.02
CA GLY A 16 -1.65 -12.86 -0.28
C GLY A 16 -1.12 -11.56 -0.90
N PHE A 17 -1.79 -11.03 -1.94
CA PHE A 17 -1.36 -9.80 -2.59
C PHE A 17 -1.46 -8.58 -1.68
N ILE A 18 -2.56 -8.44 -0.92
CA ILE A 18 -2.71 -7.32 0.01
C ILE A 18 -1.69 -7.45 1.15
N ALA A 19 -1.39 -8.65 1.65
CA ALA A 19 -0.44 -8.86 2.74
C ALA A 19 1.01 -8.56 2.31
N VAL A 20 1.41 -9.04 1.13
CA VAL A 20 2.75 -8.73 0.58
C VAL A 20 2.85 -7.25 0.21
N GLY A 21 1.79 -6.67 -0.37
CA GLY A 21 1.72 -5.24 -0.64
C GLY A 21 1.87 -4.40 0.63
N PHE A 22 1.18 -4.77 1.70
CA PHE A 22 1.28 -4.11 3.01
C PHE A 22 2.68 -4.25 3.63
N LEU A 23 3.33 -5.41 3.49
CA LEU A 23 4.72 -5.59 3.93
C LEU A 23 5.66 -4.61 3.21
N PHE A 24 5.53 -4.49 1.89
CA PHE A 24 6.30 -3.52 1.11
C PHE A 24 5.97 -2.08 1.50
N ASN A 25 4.71 -1.78 1.81
CA ASN A 25 4.28 -0.48 2.33
C ASN A 25 5.01 -0.14 3.62
N ILE A 26 5.01 -1.02 4.63
CA ILE A 26 5.70 -0.81 5.91
C ILE A 26 7.20 -0.57 5.71
N ILE A 27 7.85 -1.40 4.89
CA ILE A 27 9.29 -1.28 4.65
C ILE A 27 9.58 0.07 3.98
N ALA A 28 8.84 0.41 2.92
CA ALA A 28 8.99 1.68 2.24
C ALA A 28 8.72 2.86 3.18
N PHE A 29 7.66 2.80 3.99
CA PHE A 29 7.25 3.86 4.91
C PHE A 29 8.29 4.15 6.00
N SER A 30 8.95 3.12 6.52
CA SER A 30 9.90 3.23 7.64
C SER A 30 11.35 3.46 7.23
N THR A 31 11.71 3.27 5.97
CA THR A 31 13.12 3.34 5.52
C THR A 31 13.48 4.68 4.85
N PRO A 32 14.73 5.16 5.05
CA PRO A 32 15.18 6.47 4.55
C PRO A 32 15.64 6.49 3.08
N ASN A 33 15.21 5.53 2.24
CA ASN A 33 15.74 5.34 0.89
C ASN A 33 14.68 5.61 -0.20
N TRP A 34 13.96 6.71 -0.10
CA TRP A 34 13.03 7.16 -1.15
C TRP A 34 13.76 7.94 -2.24
N LEU A 35 14.61 8.86 -1.82
CA LEU A 35 15.49 9.64 -2.69
C LEU A 35 16.90 9.55 -2.15
N GLU A 36 17.86 9.32 -3.03
CA GLU A 36 19.25 9.12 -2.65
C GLU A 36 20.17 9.83 -3.63
N ALA A 37 21.24 10.43 -3.12
CA ALA A 37 22.29 10.99 -3.97
C ALA A 37 23.10 9.85 -4.61
N ASP A 38 23.53 10.01 -5.85
CA ASP A 38 24.44 9.08 -6.53
C ASP A 38 25.73 8.86 -5.68
N ASP A 39 26.23 7.63 -5.64
CA ASP A 39 27.38 7.20 -4.83
C ASP A 39 28.62 8.10 -5.00
N ARG A 40 28.80 8.63 -6.21
CA ARG A 40 29.88 9.58 -6.53
C ARG A 40 29.80 10.89 -5.75
N TYR A 41 28.61 11.27 -5.30
CA TYR A 41 28.33 12.53 -4.60
C TYR A 41 27.95 12.34 -3.14
N LYS A 42 27.68 11.11 -2.67
CA LYS A 42 27.48 10.81 -1.23
C LYS A 42 28.67 11.18 -0.35
N LEU A 43 29.88 11.06 -0.92
CA LEU A 43 31.15 11.40 -0.25
C LEU A 43 31.46 12.90 -0.29
N THR A 44 30.73 13.68 -1.09
CA THR A 44 30.86 15.14 -1.11
C THR A 44 29.89 15.78 -0.13
N ASN A 45 30.26 16.93 0.44
CA ASN A 45 29.42 17.66 1.39
C ASN A 45 28.04 17.97 0.78
N GLY A 46 26.95 17.57 1.43
CA GLY A 46 25.60 17.80 0.92
C GLY A 46 24.55 16.78 1.37
N PHE A 47 23.52 16.65 0.52
CA PHE A 47 22.43 15.69 0.67
C PHE A 47 22.91 14.26 0.44
N VAL A 48 22.48 13.32 1.29
CA VAL A 48 22.82 11.89 1.19
C VAL A 48 21.59 11.07 0.81
N LYS A 49 20.55 11.10 1.64
CA LYS A 49 19.32 10.33 1.43
C LYS A 49 18.13 10.93 2.17
N LEU A 50 16.93 10.58 1.71
CA LEU A 50 15.65 11.01 2.24
C LEU A 50 14.67 9.83 2.21
N GLY A 51 13.97 9.60 3.32
CA GLY A 51 12.71 8.85 3.36
C GLY A 51 11.55 9.75 3.75
N LEU A 52 10.40 9.13 4.05
CA LEU A 52 9.22 9.88 4.48
C LEU A 52 9.46 10.67 5.77
N TRP A 53 10.22 10.10 6.70
CA TRP A 53 10.31 10.63 8.07
C TRP A 53 11.72 11.05 8.46
N GLU A 54 12.74 10.58 7.75
CA GLU A 54 14.14 10.79 8.07
C GLU A 54 14.86 11.35 6.85
N ALA A 55 15.76 12.30 7.09
CA ALA A 55 16.67 12.83 6.10
C ALA A 55 18.10 12.72 6.61
N CYS A 56 19.05 12.60 5.69
CA CYS A 56 20.46 12.52 6.02
C CYS A 56 21.26 13.51 5.18
N PHE A 57 22.15 14.23 5.86
CA PHE A 57 23.10 15.15 5.25
C PHE A 57 24.52 14.78 5.72
N ASN A 58 25.51 15.19 4.94
CA ASN A 58 26.92 15.01 5.24
C ASN A 58 27.60 16.39 5.18
N HIS A 59 28.01 16.91 6.33
CA HIS A 59 28.74 18.19 6.45
C HIS A 59 28.16 19.34 5.61
N TRP A 60 26.84 19.52 5.66
CA TRP A 60 26.13 20.48 4.81
C TRP A 60 25.67 21.72 5.58
N THR A 61 25.71 22.90 4.97
CA THR A 61 25.21 24.16 5.55
C THR A 61 24.10 24.76 4.68
N TYR A 62 23.03 25.23 5.32
CA TYR A 62 21.93 25.86 4.60
C TYR A 62 22.29 27.28 4.19
N PHE A 63 22.10 27.62 2.91
CA PHE A 63 22.51 28.91 2.34
C PHE A 63 21.81 30.12 2.99
N ASN A 64 20.62 29.92 3.55
CA ASN A 64 19.81 30.98 4.17
C ASN A 64 19.89 30.95 5.71
N ASP A 65 20.76 30.14 6.30
CA ASP A 65 20.99 30.13 7.74
C ASP A 65 22.19 31.02 8.10
N TYR A 66 21.93 32.14 8.77
CA TYR A 66 22.96 33.07 9.23
C TYR A 66 23.85 32.50 10.34
N ASN A 67 23.38 31.47 11.05
CA ASN A 67 24.15 30.84 12.13
C ASN A 67 25.19 29.83 11.60
N GLY A 68 25.18 29.52 10.30
CA GLY A 68 26.12 28.59 9.69
C GLY A 68 26.05 27.18 10.27
N LYS A 69 24.86 26.73 10.73
CA LYS A 69 24.70 25.41 11.32
C LYS A 69 25.08 24.33 10.30
N ILE A 70 25.95 23.41 10.73
CA ILE A 70 26.34 22.24 9.95
C ILE A 70 25.38 21.10 10.26
N TYR A 71 24.73 20.59 9.23
CA TYR A 71 23.88 19.43 9.26
C TYR A 71 24.69 18.19 8.90
N ASP A 72 24.81 17.29 9.85
CA ASP A 72 25.55 16.03 9.68
C ASP A 72 24.79 14.86 10.32
N GLY A 73 24.80 13.74 9.63
CA GLY A 73 24.09 12.53 10.02
C GLY A 73 22.62 12.48 9.60
N CYS A 74 21.94 11.44 10.08
CA CYS A 74 20.55 11.13 9.80
C CYS A 74 19.67 11.52 10.97
N TRP A 75 18.66 12.34 10.72
CA TRP A 75 17.73 12.77 11.75
C TRP A 75 16.29 12.69 11.28
N TRP A 76 15.39 12.51 12.24
CA TRP A 76 13.96 12.64 11.99
C TRP A 76 13.62 14.07 11.52
N ILE A 77 12.78 14.21 10.50
CA ILE A 77 12.44 15.48 9.84
C ILE A 77 11.91 16.53 10.83
N TYR A 78 11.19 16.09 11.85
CA TYR A 78 10.59 16.95 12.87
C TYR A 78 11.44 17.07 14.14
N SER A 79 12.69 16.59 14.10
CA SER A 79 13.63 16.78 15.21
C SER A 79 14.01 18.25 15.38
N TYR A 80 14.51 18.59 16.57
CA TYR A 80 15.06 19.92 16.84
C TYR A 80 16.16 20.30 15.85
N GLU A 81 16.89 19.32 15.32
CA GLU A 81 18.00 19.59 14.43
C GLU A 81 17.58 20.26 13.14
N TYR A 82 16.49 19.80 12.53
CA TYR A 82 15.98 20.35 11.28
C TYR A 82 14.98 21.48 11.46
N LYS A 83 14.70 21.93 12.68
CA LYS A 83 13.78 23.04 12.94
C LYS A 83 14.05 24.30 12.09
N PRO A 84 15.29 24.75 11.85
CA PRO A 84 15.56 25.93 11.02
C PRO A 84 15.23 25.72 9.53
N ILE A 85 15.34 24.49 9.03
CA ILE A 85 15.13 24.13 7.61
C ILE A 85 13.83 23.36 7.37
N PHE A 86 12.99 23.22 8.39
CA PHE A 86 11.84 22.32 8.38
C PHE A 86 10.90 22.58 7.19
N HIS A 87 10.57 23.84 6.94
CA HIS A 87 9.66 24.22 5.84
C HIS A 87 10.26 23.99 4.45
N TRP A 88 11.59 24.02 4.35
CA TRP A 88 12.31 23.71 3.12
C TRP A 88 12.37 22.20 2.89
N ILE A 89 12.78 21.42 3.90
CA ILE A 89 12.91 19.96 3.76
C ILE A 89 11.57 19.25 3.64
N ASN A 90 10.53 19.76 4.32
CA ASN A 90 9.19 19.19 4.33
C ASN A 90 8.14 20.17 3.78
N PRO A 91 8.13 20.39 2.44
CA PRO A 91 7.14 21.24 1.81
C PRO A 91 5.74 20.64 1.94
N SER A 92 4.70 21.46 1.78
CA SER A 92 3.30 21.07 1.99
C SER A 92 2.84 19.87 1.15
N TRP A 93 3.34 19.74 -0.08
CA TRP A 93 3.04 18.58 -0.94
C TRP A 93 3.65 17.29 -0.38
N PHE A 94 4.84 17.35 0.23
CA PHE A 94 5.51 16.19 0.82
C PHE A 94 4.84 15.78 2.13
N LEU A 95 4.46 16.76 2.95
CA LEU A 95 3.62 16.54 4.12
C LEU A 95 2.27 15.88 3.74
N SER A 96 1.66 16.29 2.62
CA SER A 96 0.43 15.68 2.14
C SER A 96 0.62 14.20 1.80
N ILE A 97 1.75 13.84 1.18
CA ILE A 97 2.12 12.45 0.89
C ILE A 97 2.29 11.66 2.20
N GLN A 98 3.01 12.19 3.19
CA GLN A 98 3.20 11.55 4.49
C GLN A 98 1.85 11.20 5.15
N VAL A 99 0.92 12.15 5.17
CA VAL A 99 -0.42 11.95 5.76
C VAL A 99 -1.22 10.92 4.96
N MET A 100 -1.29 11.06 3.63
CA MET A 100 -2.05 10.13 2.79
C MET A 100 -1.50 8.71 2.86
N MET A 101 -0.17 8.54 2.83
CA MET A 101 0.48 7.22 2.97
C MET A 101 0.22 6.59 4.34
N THR A 102 0.16 7.39 5.40
CA THR A 102 -0.20 6.90 6.74
C THR A 102 -1.65 6.41 6.76
N LEU A 103 -2.58 7.17 6.18
CA LEU A 103 -3.99 6.79 6.09
C LEU A 103 -4.18 5.52 5.26
N THR A 104 -3.50 5.39 4.12
CA THR A 104 -3.55 4.17 3.29
C THR A 104 -3.00 2.97 4.05
N MET A 105 -1.86 3.11 4.74
CA MET A 105 -1.26 2.04 5.54
C MET A 105 -2.21 1.57 6.66
N LEU A 106 -2.85 2.51 7.38
CA LEU A 106 -3.85 2.18 8.40
C LEU A 106 -5.07 1.46 7.81
N SER A 107 -5.57 1.92 6.66
CA SER A 107 -6.68 1.27 5.98
C SER A 107 -6.32 -0.14 5.47
N GLU A 108 -5.10 -0.37 4.99
CA GLU A 108 -4.62 -1.70 4.58
C GLU A 108 -4.62 -2.70 5.74
N ILE A 109 -4.26 -2.27 6.96
CA ILE A 109 -4.37 -3.10 8.17
C ILE A 109 -5.83 -3.52 8.39
N ILE A 110 -6.77 -2.57 8.31
CA ILE A 110 -8.20 -2.87 8.48
C ILE A 110 -8.68 -3.86 7.42
N LEU A 111 -8.28 -3.68 6.16
CA LEU A 111 -8.63 -4.56 5.05
C LEU A 111 -8.09 -5.99 5.26
N LEU A 112 -6.85 -6.11 5.73
CA LEU A 112 -6.22 -7.41 6.07
C LEU A 112 -6.97 -8.12 7.20
N VAL A 113 -7.36 -7.39 8.24
CA VAL A 113 -8.16 -7.96 9.34
C VAL A 113 -9.53 -8.42 8.83
N LEU A 114 -10.20 -7.62 8.00
CA LEU A 114 -11.51 -7.96 7.44
C LEU A 114 -11.47 -9.22 6.58
N ILE A 115 -10.49 -9.36 5.69
CA ILE A 115 -10.35 -10.55 4.84
C ILE A 115 -9.91 -11.78 5.65
N ALA A 116 -9.06 -11.62 6.66
CA ALA A 116 -8.67 -12.71 7.56
C ALA A 116 -9.87 -13.23 8.37
N MET A 117 -10.69 -12.34 8.93
CA MET A 117 -11.94 -12.71 9.60
C MET A 117 -12.90 -13.45 8.66
N PHE A 118 -12.95 -13.03 7.39
CA PHE A 118 -13.78 -13.68 6.39
C PHE A 118 -13.33 -15.13 6.11
N ILE A 119 -12.03 -15.35 5.94
CA ILE A 119 -11.43 -16.69 5.76
C ILE A 119 -11.75 -17.59 6.96
N CYS A 120 -11.66 -17.07 8.19
CA CYS A 120 -11.85 -17.87 9.41
C CYS A 120 -13.31 -18.22 9.69
N LYS A 121 -14.28 -17.32 9.45
CA LYS A 121 -15.67 -17.51 9.91
C LYS A 121 -16.72 -17.80 8.83
N SER A 122 -16.35 -17.93 7.55
CA SER A 122 -17.17 -18.45 6.43
C SER A 122 -18.71 -18.27 6.55
N LYS A 123 -19.18 -17.04 6.79
CA LYS A 123 -20.60 -16.68 6.79
C LYS A 123 -20.81 -15.39 6.01
N ASP A 124 -21.89 -15.35 5.23
CA ASP A 124 -22.36 -14.30 4.31
C ASP A 124 -21.32 -13.22 3.98
N GLY A 125 -20.65 -13.41 2.84
CA GLY A 125 -19.41 -12.71 2.50
C GLY A 125 -19.49 -11.59 1.49
N PHE A 126 -20.60 -11.44 0.76
CA PHE A 126 -20.63 -10.57 -0.42
C PHE A 126 -20.23 -9.13 -0.07
N TRP A 127 -20.93 -8.50 0.88
CA TRP A 127 -20.65 -7.11 1.26
C TRP A 127 -19.26 -6.94 1.87
N LYS A 128 -18.80 -7.90 2.68
CA LYS A 128 -17.45 -7.85 3.29
C LYS A 128 -16.35 -7.93 2.22
N LEU A 129 -16.42 -8.91 1.32
CA LEU A 129 -15.46 -9.07 0.23
C LEU A 129 -15.51 -7.90 -0.75
N MET A 130 -16.70 -7.37 -1.03
CA MET A 130 -16.85 -6.19 -1.87
C MET A 130 -16.22 -4.95 -1.22
N SER A 131 -16.47 -4.71 0.07
CA SER A 131 -15.84 -3.62 0.82
C SER A 131 -14.33 -3.75 0.86
N VAL A 132 -13.80 -4.97 1.06
CA VAL A 132 -12.35 -5.23 1.00
C VAL A 132 -11.79 -4.87 -0.37
N GLY A 133 -12.45 -5.36 -1.43
CA GLY A 133 -12.01 -5.12 -2.80
C GLY A 133 -12.02 -3.65 -3.22
N VAL A 134 -13.13 -2.95 -2.94
CA VAL A 134 -13.25 -1.51 -3.21
C VAL A 134 -12.26 -0.72 -2.36
N GLY A 135 -12.13 -1.05 -1.07
CA GLY A 135 -11.18 -0.39 -0.17
C GLY A 135 -9.74 -0.54 -0.65
N ALA A 136 -9.33 -1.75 -1.04
CA ALA A 136 -7.99 -2.01 -1.57
C ALA A 136 -7.74 -1.25 -2.89
N ILE A 137 -8.73 -1.21 -3.78
CA ILE A 137 -8.63 -0.41 -5.02
C ILE A 137 -8.43 1.08 -4.72
N VAL A 138 -9.19 1.64 -3.77
CA VAL A 138 -9.05 3.04 -3.36
C VAL A 138 -7.67 3.28 -2.75
N CYS A 139 -7.19 2.41 -1.86
CA CYS A 139 -5.86 2.52 -1.26
C CYS A 139 -4.76 2.52 -2.33
N GLY A 140 -4.81 1.54 -3.24
CA GLY A 140 -3.83 1.43 -4.31
C GLY A 140 -3.83 2.63 -5.27
N MET A 141 -5.00 3.22 -5.54
CA MET A 141 -5.08 4.46 -6.33
C MET A 141 -4.50 5.67 -5.58
N VAL A 142 -4.80 5.83 -4.29
CA VAL A 142 -4.24 6.93 -3.47
C VAL A 142 -2.73 6.80 -3.36
N THR A 143 -2.21 5.58 -3.10
CA THR A 143 -0.77 5.28 -3.13
C THR A 143 -0.18 5.64 -4.50
N GLY A 144 -0.86 5.26 -5.59
CA GLY A 144 -0.51 5.60 -6.97
C GLY A 144 -0.38 7.11 -7.22
N ILE A 145 -1.32 7.90 -6.71
CA ILE A 145 -1.26 9.38 -6.82
C ILE A 145 -0.07 9.91 -6.02
N CYS A 146 0.14 9.42 -4.81
CA CYS A 146 1.23 9.89 -3.95
C CYS A 146 2.62 9.59 -4.54
N ILE A 147 2.83 8.41 -5.12
CA ILE A 147 4.11 8.07 -5.79
C ILE A 147 4.32 8.93 -7.04
N LEU A 148 3.26 9.27 -7.79
CA LEU A 148 3.35 10.14 -8.97
C LEU A 148 3.70 11.57 -8.57
N VAL A 149 3.05 12.10 -7.53
CA VAL A 149 3.38 13.43 -6.99
C VAL A 149 4.81 13.45 -6.47
N PHE A 150 5.24 12.44 -5.71
CA PHE A 150 6.63 12.39 -5.22
C PHE A 150 7.64 12.33 -6.37
N GLY A 151 7.44 11.41 -7.32
CA GLY A 151 8.36 11.19 -8.44
C GLY A 151 8.42 12.37 -9.40
N THR A 152 7.33 13.13 -9.57
CA THR A 152 7.35 14.35 -10.38
C THR A 152 8.00 15.52 -9.64
N MET A 153 7.63 15.73 -8.38
CA MET A 153 8.17 16.84 -7.58
C MET A 153 9.66 16.69 -7.29
N SER A 154 10.16 15.45 -7.13
CA SER A 154 11.59 15.19 -6.92
C SER A 154 12.47 15.61 -8.11
N VAL A 155 11.91 15.61 -9.33
CA VAL A 155 12.64 15.98 -10.56
C VAL A 155 12.38 17.44 -10.94
N VAL A 156 11.12 17.88 -10.90
CA VAL A 156 10.73 19.21 -11.40
C VAL A 156 11.11 20.32 -10.41
N ASN A 157 11.01 20.07 -9.10
CA ASN A 157 11.26 21.09 -8.09
C ASN A 157 12.76 21.21 -7.78
N ARG A 158 13.47 21.97 -8.62
CA ARG A 158 14.92 22.20 -8.47
C ARG A 158 15.34 22.96 -7.22
N GLN A 159 14.39 23.56 -6.51
CA GLN A 159 14.66 24.35 -5.30
C GLN A 159 14.51 23.53 -4.00
N TRP A 160 13.89 22.35 -4.06
CA TRP A 160 13.56 21.57 -2.87
C TRP A 160 14.76 20.80 -2.30
N ILE A 161 15.50 20.06 -3.12
CA ILE A 161 16.70 19.34 -2.70
C ILE A 161 17.86 19.70 -3.62
N GLN A 162 19.06 19.77 -3.04
CA GLN A 162 20.27 20.11 -3.77
C GLN A 162 20.55 19.11 -4.88
N ASN A 163 21.00 19.63 -6.04
CA ASN A 163 21.42 18.84 -7.19
C ASN A 163 20.42 17.73 -7.55
N PRO A 164 19.15 18.06 -7.88
CA PRO A 164 18.14 17.06 -8.21
C PRO A 164 18.58 16.14 -9.36
N ASP A 165 19.37 16.66 -10.30
CA ASP A 165 19.92 15.91 -11.45
C ASP A 165 20.92 14.81 -11.02
N LYS A 166 21.42 14.86 -9.79
CA LYS A 166 22.37 13.88 -9.20
C LYS A 166 21.70 12.94 -8.21
N ASN A 167 20.40 13.09 -7.99
CA ASN A 167 19.63 12.25 -7.08
C ASN A 167 18.80 11.26 -7.90
N TYR A 168 18.59 10.07 -7.35
CA TYR A 168 17.76 9.04 -7.95
C TYR A 168 16.74 8.52 -6.95
N LEU A 169 15.62 8.02 -7.49
CA LEU A 169 14.58 7.35 -6.70
C LEU A 169 15.11 5.98 -6.28
N SER A 170 15.24 5.77 -4.96
CA SER A 170 15.89 4.59 -4.40
C SER A 170 14.89 3.48 -4.03
N PHE A 171 15.36 2.44 -3.36
CA PHE A 171 14.66 1.18 -3.16
C PHE A 171 13.30 1.32 -2.46
N SER A 172 13.17 2.20 -1.46
CA SER A 172 11.92 2.39 -0.72
C SER A 172 10.82 2.97 -1.61
N PHE A 173 11.18 3.87 -2.54
CA PHE A 173 10.24 4.36 -3.53
C PHE A 173 9.75 3.22 -4.43
N GLY A 174 10.68 2.39 -4.94
CA GLY A 174 10.34 1.22 -5.75
C GLY A 174 9.44 0.22 -5.02
N LEU A 175 9.70 -0.06 -3.74
CA LEU A 175 8.83 -0.90 -2.91
C LEU A 175 7.43 -0.33 -2.77
N MET A 176 7.29 0.99 -2.63
CA MET A 176 5.97 1.62 -2.54
C MET A 176 5.20 1.50 -3.85
N VAL A 177 5.86 1.62 -5.01
CA VAL A 177 5.25 1.37 -6.32
C VAL A 177 4.72 -0.06 -6.40
N MET A 178 5.54 -1.03 -5.99
CA MET A 178 5.16 -2.45 -5.97
C MET A 178 4.01 -2.71 -4.99
N SER A 179 4.03 -2.07 -3.83
CA SER A 179 2.96 -2.13 -2.84
C SER A 179 1.62 -1.70 -3.45
N GLY A 180 1.56 -0.50 -4.04
CA GLY A 180 0.36 0.02 -4.68
C GLY A 180 -0.18 -0.92 -5.77
N PHE A 181 0.70 -1.46 -6.61
CA PHE A 181 0.31 -2.42 -7.66
C PHE A 181 -0.28 -3.71 -7.08
N LEU A 182 0.36 -4.30 -6.07
CA LEU A 182 -0.11 -5.53 -5.43
C LEU A 182 -1.44 -5.33 -4.71
N VAL A 183 -1.62 -4.21 -4.02
CA VAL A 183 -2.88 -3.87 -3.34
C VAL A 183 -4.01 -3.66 -4.34
N LEU A 184 -3.76 -2.98 -5.48
CA LEU A 184 -4.74 -2.88 -6.58
C LEU A 184 -5.14 -4.27 -7.10
N PHE A 185 -4.17 -5.13 -7.39
CA PHE A 185 -4.42 -6.47 -7.91
C PHE A 185 -5.18 -7.35 -6.90
N GLY A 186 -4.80 -7.28 -5.63
CA GLY A 186 -5.51 -7.93 -4.53
C GLY A 186 -6.96 -7.43 -4.39
N GLY A 187 -7.19 -6.13 -4.60
CA GLY A 187 -8.52 -5.53 -4.65
C GLY A 187 -9.38 -6.11 -5.77
N PHE A 188 -8.84 -6.23 -6.98
CA PHE A 188 -9.54 -6.90 -8.09
C PHE A 188 -9.88 -8.36 -7.74
N CYS A 189 -8.93 -9.15 -7.23
CA CYS A 189 -9.19 -10.52 -6.78
C CYS A 189 -10.33 -10.60 -5.75
N ALA A 190 -10.37 -9.66 -4.79
CA ALA A 190 -11.43 -9.60 -3.78
C ALA A 190 -12.80 -9.30 -4.41
N ILE A 191 -12.91 -8.35 -5.33
CA ILE A 191 -14.17 -8.05 -6.05
C ILE A 191 -14.62 -9.25 -6.90
N PHE A 192 -13.71 -9.88 -7.63
CA PHE A 192 -14.03 -11.08 -8.40
C PHE A 192 -14.50 -12.23 -7.51
N SER A 193 -13.88 -12.42 -6.34
CA SER A 193 -14.35 -13.42 -5.38
C SER A 193 -15.74 -13.08 -4.81
N ALA A 194 -16.03 -11.80 -4.55
CA ALA A 194 -17.33 -11.34 -4.08
C ALA A 194 -18.42 -11.61 -5.13
N THR A 195 -18.17 -11.26 -6.38
CA THR A 195 -19.13 -11.47 -7.48
C THR A 195 -19.39 -12.96 -7.70
N GLN A 196 -18.36 -13.81 -7.75
CA GLN A 196 -18.52 -15.27 -7.84
C GLN A 196 -19.33 -15.82 -6.68
N TYR A 197 -19.05 -15.38 -5.45
CA TYR A 197 -19.81 -15.79 -4.27
C TYR A 197 -21.31 -15.45 -4.39
N ARG A 198 -21.64 -14.27 -4.94
CA ARG A 198 -23.03 -13.88 -5.21
C ARG A 198 -23.68 -14.75 -6.29
N PHE A 199 -22.97 -15.06 -7.36
CA PHE A 199 -23.46 -15.93 -8.43
C PHE A 199 -23.73 -17.36 -7.94
N ASP A 200 -22.79 -17.95 -7.20
CA ASP A 200 -22.94 -19.29 -6.64
C ASP A 200 -24.12 -19.38 -5.66
N ARG A 201 -24.34 -18.31 -4.87
CA ARG A 201 -25.48 -18.23 -3.95
C ARG A 201 -26.81 -18.18 -4.69
N LYS A 202 -26.92 -17.37 -5.76
CA LYS A 202 -28.11 -17.32 -6.63
C LYS A 202 -28.39 -18.67 -7.29
N LYS A 203 -27.36 -19.29 -7.87
CA LYS A 203 -27.48 -20.61 -8.50
C LYS A 203 -27.93 -21.69 -7.51
N SER A 204 -27.47 -21.62 -6.27
CA SER A 204 -27.88 -22.55 -5.21
C SER A 204 -29.33 -22.34 -4.77
N GLN A 205 -29.85 -21.11 -4.86
CA GLN A 205 -31.26 -20.79 -4.61
C GLN A 205 -32.17 -21.21 -5.77
N GLU A 206 -31.69 -21.11 -7.02
CA GLU A 206 -32.44 -21.48 -8.23
C GLU A 206 -32.54 -22.99 -8.47
N LYS A 207 -31.61 -23.80 -7.92
CA LYS A 207 -31.72 -25.27 -8.00
C LYS A 207 -33.05 -25.71 -7.38
N PRO A 208 -33.94 -26.38 -8.14
CA PRO A 208 -35.27 -26.65 -7.64
C PRO A 208 -35.22 -27.68 -6.52
N ARG A 209 -36.05 -27.45 -5.50
CA ARG A 209 -36.14 -28.19 -4.24
C ARG A 209 -36.76 -29.60 -4.40
N TYR A 210 -36.58 -30.26 -5.54
CA TYR A 210 -37.18 -31.57 -5.86
C TYR A 210 -36.47 -32.79 -5.22
N GLY A 211 -35.58 -32.59 -4.25
CA GLY A 211 -34.96 -33.69 -3.51
C GLY A 211 -35.79 -34.23 -2.35
N GLY A 212 -36.96 -33.63 -2.05
CA GLY A 212 -37.78 -33.97 -0.87
C GLY A 212 -38.95 -34.92 -1.11
N HIS A 213 -39.40 -35.11 -2.35
CA HIS A 213 -40.39 -36.13 -2.68
C HIS A 213 -39.69 -37.37 -3.21
N MET A 214 -39.11 -38.16 -2.30
CA MET A 214 -38.98 -39.58 -2.59
C MET A 214 -40.40 -40.12 -2.73
N ILE A 215 -40.82 -40.39 -3.96
CA ILE A 215 -42.03 -41.16 -4.24
C ILE A 215 -41.81 -42.49 -3.51
N LYS A 216 -42.57 -42.73 -2.43
CA LYS A 216 -42.56 -44.04 -1.78
C LYS A 216 -42.89 -45.07 -2.87
N PRO A 217 -42.08 -46.12 -3.07
CA PRO A 217 -42.44 -47.16 -4.01
C PRO A 217 -43.83 -47.68 -3.62
N ALA A 218 -44.74 -47.77 -4.59
CA ALA A 218 -46.03 -48.39 -4.37
C ALA A 218 -45.80 -49.81 -3.85
N MET A 219 -46.43 -50.17 -2.73
CA MET A 219 -46.34 -51.53 -2.23
C MET A 219 -46.93 -52.48 -3.29
N PRO A 220 -46.26 -53.59 -3.60
CA PRO A 220 -46.81 -54.56 -4.53
C PRO A 220 -48.12 -55.11 -3.95
N ASN A 221 -49.20 -54.99 -4.72
CA ASN A 221 -50.42 -55.72 -4.45
C ASN A 221 -50.22 -57.15 -4.97
N TYR A 222 -50.02 -58.05 -4.00
CA TYR A 222 -50.03 -59.52 -4.08
C TYR A 222 -48.86 -60.19 -4.83
#